data_AF-A0A3M1WUH2-F1
#
_entry.id   AF-A0A3M1WUH2-F1
#
_cell.length_a   1.000
_cell.length_b   1.000
_cell.length_c   1.000
_cell.angle_alpha   90.00
_cell.angle_beta   90.00
_cell.angle_gamma   90.00
#
_symmetry.space_group_name_H-M   'P 1'
#
loop_
_entity.id
_entity.type
_entity.pdbx_description
1 polymer ?
#
loop_
_entity_poly.entity_id
_entity_poly.type
_entity_poly.pdbx_seq_one_letter_code
_entity_poly.pdbx_strand_id
1 'polypeptide(L)'
;MESRTYIIGRSRTCDLRLTDPTVSGRHAELLLLDGSIHLADLGSTNGTYVLTDQGFKPFREGYVKPEQKIAFGHYVCSVLQLLQMLQAQEGEGTGQATA
;
A
#
# COMPACT_ATOMS: atom_id res chain seq x y z
N MET A 1 -20.48 6.05 -6.10
CA MET A 1 -19.45 5.00 -6.01
C MET A 1 -18.13 5.72 -6.12
N GLU A 2 -17.49 5.97 -4.99
CA GLU A 2 -16.18 6.61 -4.98
C GLU A 2 -15.13 5.51 -4.86
N SER A 3 -14.32 5.36 -5.89
CA SER A 3 -13.17 4.49 -5.90
C SER A 3 -11.92 5.35 -5.93
N ARG A 4 -10.99 5.14 -4.99
CA ARG A 4 -9.73 5.87 -4.95
C ARG A 4 -8.55 4.91 -4.91
N THR A 5 -7.62 5.13 -5.82
CA THR A 5 -6.43 4.29 -5.97
C THR A 5 -5.21 5.06 -5.49
N TYR A 6 -4.35 4.38 -4.75
CA TYR A 6 -3.10 4.91 -4.23
C TYR A 6 -1.96 3.99 -4.60
N ILE A 7 -0.85 4.55 -5.07
CA ILE A 7 0.38 3.82 -5.33
C ILE A 7 1.26 3.87 -4.09
N ILE A 8 1.64 2.69 -3.62
CA ILE A 8 2.56 2.48 -2.51
C ILE A 8 3.94 2.14 -3.07
N GLY A 9 4.96 2.83 -2.61
CA GLY A 9 6.33 2.52 -3.02
C GLY A 9 7.38 3.41 -2.39
N ARG A 10 8.64 3.17 -2.75
CA ARG A 10 9.77 3.96 -2.23
C ARG A 10 9.98 5.28 -2.97
N SER A 11 9.46 5.38 -4.19
CA SER A 11 9.58 6.58 -5.00
C SER A 11 8.89 7.77 -4.34
N ARG A 12 9.39 8.98 -4.61
CA ARG A 12 8.71 10.23 -4.22
C ARG A 12 7.45 10.51 -5.05
N THR A 13 7.29 9.79 -6.17
CA THR A 13 6.13 9.88 -7.05
C THR A 13 4.97 8.99 -6.62
N CYS A 14 5.11 8.25 -5.51
CA CYS A 14 4.06 7.41 -4.95
C CYS A 14 3.22 8.20 -3.96
N ASP A 15 1.92 7.95 -3.93
CA ASP A 15 1.00 8.57 -2.98
C ASP A 15 1.37 8.21 -1.53
N LEU A 16 1.78 6.95 -1.32
CA LEU A 16 2.34 6.50 -0.05
C LEU A 16 3.81 6.15 -0.22
N ARG A 17 4.66 6.97 0.39
CA ARG A 17 6.11 6.78 0.34
C ARG A 17 6.61 5.95 1.52
N LEU A 18 7.10 4.74 1.23
CA LEU A 18 7.80 3.88 2.18
C LEU A 18 9.32 4.01 2.00
N THR A 19 10.05 4.48 3.01
CA THR A 19 11.48 4.77 2.89
C THR A 19 12.41 3.55 2.93
N ASP A 20 11.85 2.35 3.08
CA ASP A 20 12.61 1.12 3.20
C ASP A 20 13.30 0.75 1.87
N PRO A 21 14.61 0.41 1.88
CA PRO A 21 15.36 0.11 0.67
C PRO A 21 14.90 -1.16 -0.06
N THR A 22 14.21 -2.07 0.62
CA THR A 22 13.68 -3.31 0.03
C THR A 22 12.33 -3.11 -0.66
N VAL A 23 11.71 -1.93 -0.49
CA VAL A 23 10.48 -1.57 -1.19
C VAL A 23 10.81 -1.05 -2.59
N SER A 24 10.23 -1.66 -3.61
CA SER A 24 10.30 -1.19 -5.00
C SER A 24 9.78 0.23 -5.18
N GLY A 25 10.27 0.92 -6.23
CA GLY A 25 9.89 2.30 -6.53
C GLY A 25 8.36 2.48 -6.66
N ARG A 26 7.70 1.53 -7.33
CA ARG A 26 6.26 1.28 -7.30
C ARG A 26 6.10 -0.17 -6.86
N HIS A 27 5.58 -0.40 -5.66
CA HIS A 27 5.59 -1.72 -5.05
C HIS A 27 4.21 -2.37 -5.10
N ALA A 28 3.20 -1.64 -4.64
CA ALA A 28 1.84 -2.12 -4.58
C ALA A 28 0.86 -0.99 -4.88
N GLU A 29 -0.37 -1.37 -5.20
CA GLU A 29 -1.51 -0.51 -5.41
C GLU A 29 -2.57 -0.81 -4.35
N LEU A 30 -3.10 0.25 -3.74
CA LEU A 30 -4.18 0.18 -2.77
C LEU A 30 -5.41 0.85 -3.37
N LEU A 31 -6.47 0.07 -3.57
CA LEU A 31 -7.75 0.54 -4.06
C LEU A 31 -8.75 0.56 -2.90
N LEU A 32 -9.29 1.74 -2.60
CA LEU A 32 -10.42 1.92 -1.70
C LEU A 32 -11.69 1.96 -2.55
N LEU A 33 -12.57 0.99 -2.33
CA LEU A 33 -13.83 0.85 -3.05
C LEU A 33 -14.98 0.67 -2.06
N ASP A 34 -15.86 1.68 -1.95
CA ASP A 34 -17.07 1.64 -1.12
C ASP A 34 -16.82 1.09 0.32
N GLY A 35 -15.73 1.51 0.95
CA GLY A 35 -15.32 1.09 2.30
C GLY A 35 -14.58 -0.24 2.37
N SER A 36 -14.42 -0.94 1.26
CA SER A 36 -13.55 -2.11 1.12
C SER A 36 -12.15 -1.71 0.65
N ILE A 37 -11.15 -2.47 1.07
CA ILE A 37 -9.74 -2.20 0.77
C ILE A 37 -9.23 -3.36 -0.06
N HIS A 38 -8.79 -3.08 -1.27
CA HIS A 38 -8.15 -4.02 -2.16
C HIS A 38 -6.67 -3.65 -2.30
N LEU A 39 -5.79 -4.63 -2.18
CA LEU A 39 -4.35 -4.45 -2.33
C LEU A 39 -3.87 -5.34 -3.49
N ALA A 40 -2.97 -4.83 -4.32
CA ALA A 40 -2.34 -5.56 -5.41
C ALA A 40 -0.84 -5.27 -5.47
N ASP A 41 0.00 -6.30 -5.54
CA ASP A 41 1.44 -6.20 -5.80
C ASP A 41 1.67 -5.91 -7.28
N LEU A 42 2.53 -4.92 -7.57
CA LEU A 42 2.80 -4.45 -8.94
C LEU A 42 4.03 -5.14 -9.56
N GLY A 43 4.34 -6.36 -9.14
CA GLY A 43 5.55 -7.07 -9.54
C GLY A 43 6.77 -6.56 -8.79
N SER A 44 6.63 -6.39 -7.48
CA SER A 44 7.72 -5.90 -6.64
C SER A 44 8.91 -6.88 -6.60
N THR A 45 10.12 -6.35 -6.40
CA THR A 45 11.36 -7.14 -6.45
C THR A 45 11.45 -8.13 -5.31
N ASN A 46 11.06 -7.70 -4.11
CA ASN A 46 11.12 -8.54 -2.90
C ASN A 46 9.77 -9.19 -2.57
N GLY A 47 8.71 -8.89 -3.33
CA GLY A 47 7.37 -9.42 -3.10
C GLY A 47 6.59 -8.71 -1.99
N THR A 48 5.27 -8.86 -2.05
CA THR A 48 4.33 -8.52 -0.98
C THR A 48 3.91 -9.81 -0.26
N TYR A 49 3.82 -9.76 1.07
CA TYR A 49 3.42 -10.88 1.90
C TYR A 49 2.40 -10.50 2.96
N VAL A 50 1.51 -11.43 3.28
CA VAL A 50 0.60 -11.35 4.41
C VAL A 50 1.20 -12.05 5.61
N LEU A 51 1.18 -11.38 6.76
CA LEU A 51 1.60 -11.98 8.02
C LEU A 51 0.44 -12.76 8.64
N THR A 52 0.66 -14.03 8.92
CA THR A 52 -0.29 -14.93 9.58
C THR A 52 0.36 -15.59 10.78
N ASP A 53 -0.43 -16.25 11.64
CA ASP A 53 0.11 -17.09 12.72
C ASP A 53 1.04 -18.21 12.23
N GLN A 54 0.91 -18.60 10.95
CA GLN A 54 1.77 -19.60 10.30
C GLN A 54 3.01 -18.99 9.61
N GLY A 55 3.23 -17.68 9.74
CA GLY A 55 4.32 -16.95 9.10
C GLY A 55 3.87 -16.11 7.89
N PHE A 56 4.82 -15.81 7.00
CA PHE A 56 4.61 -14.99 5.80
C PHE A 56 4.02 -15.82 4.66
N LYS A 57 2.86 -15.40 4.15
CA LYS A 57 2.25 -15.98 2.94
C LYS A 57 2.37 -15.00 1.79
N PRO A 58 2.83 -15.41 0.59
CA PRO A 58 2.86 -14.54 -0.58
C PRO A 58 1.49 -13.96 -0.86
N PHE A 59 1.44 -12.66 -1.12
CA PHE A 59 0.22 -11.93 -1.41
C PHE A 59 0.38 -11.23 -2.77
N ARG A 60 -0.45 -11.62 -3.74
CA ARG A 60 -0.45 -11.02 -5.08
C ARG A 60 -1.49 -9.93 -5.19
N GLU A 61 -2.74 -10.27 -4.93
CA GLU A 61 -3.84 -9.33 -4.94
C GLU A 61 -5.01 -9.85 -4.10
N GLY A 62 -5.86 -8.94 -3.64
CA GLY A 62 -7.11 -9.28 -2.99
C GLY A 62 -7.59 -8.26 -1.97
N TYR A 63 -8.74 -8.54 -1.38
CA TYR A 63 -9.29 -7.73 -0.30
C TYR A 63 -8.54 -7.97 1.00
N VAL A 64 -8.22 -6.87 1.69
CA VAL A 64 -7.49 -6.86 2.96
C VAL A 64 -8.28 -6.14 4.02
N LYS A 65 -8.08 -6.54 5.27
CA LYS A 65 -8.69 -5.88 6.44
C LYS A 65 -7.74 -4.85 7.04
N PRO A 66 -8.23 -3.77 7.68
CA PRO A 66 -7.39 -2.76 8.33
C PRO A 66 -6.37 -3.34 9.33
N GLU A 67 -6.73 -4.38 10.07
CA GLU A 67 -5.88 -4.99 11.10
C GLU A 67 -4.82 -5.93 10.52
N GLN A 68 -4.95 -6.28 9.24
CA GLN A 68 -4.08 -7.25 8.59
C GLN A 68 -2.68 -6.68 8.42
N LYS A 69 -1.68 -7.45 8.83
CA LYS A 69 -0.27 -7.10 8.67
C LYS A 69 0.22 -7.54 7.29
N ILE A 70 0.77 -6.59 6.56
CA ILE A 70 1.34 -6.76 5.24
C ILE A 70 2.82 -6.40 5.30
N ALA A 71 3.64 -7.20 4.64
CA ALA A 71 5.04 -6.93 4.40
C ALA A 71 5.22 -6.53 2.94
N PHE A 72 5.86 -5.38 2.72
CA PHE A 72 6.33 -4.92 1.42
C PHE A 72 7.85 -5.05 1.42
N GLY A 73 8.38 -6.12 0.83
CA GLY A 73 9.75 -6.54 1.12
C GLY A 73 9.93 -6.79 2.63
N HIS A 74 10.85 -6.07 3.26
CA HIS A 74 11.11 -6.15 4.70
C HIS A 74 10.31 -5.12 5.52
N TYR A 75 9.60 -4.20 4.87
CA TYR A 75 8.77 -3.22 5.56
C TYR A 75 7.45 -3.85 5.98
N VAL A 76 7.26 -4.07 7.29
CA VAL A 76 6.04 -4.65 7.84
C VAL A 76 5.17 -3.57 8.49
N CYS A 77 3.89 -3.53 8.11
CA CYS A 77 2.91 -2.62 8.68
C CYS A 77 1.50 -3.23 8.61
N SER A 78 0.55 -2.68 9.37
CA SER A 78 -0.87 -3.00 9.15
C SER A 78 -1.47 -2.12 8.06
N VAL A 79 -2.54 -2.62 7.42
CA VAL A 79 -3.30 -1.81 6.45
C VAL A 79 -3.82 -0.52 7.08
N LEU A 80 -4.23 -0.56 8.35
CA LEU A 80 -4.65 0.63 9.10
C LEU A 80 -3.52 1.66 9.21
N GLN A 81 -2.28 1.22 9.45
CA GLN A 81 -1.13 2.12 9.46
C GLN A 81 -0.89 2.74 8.08
N LEU A 82 -1.06 1.99 6.99
CA LEU A 82 -0.96 2.55 5.62
C LEU A 82 -2.00 3.65 5.40
N LEU A 83 -3.25 3.42 5.81
CA LEU A 83 -4.31 4.42 5.70
C LEU A 83 -4.02 5.68 6.52
N GLN A 84 -3.52 5.52 7.74
CA GLN A 84 -3.11 6.65 8.59
C GLN A 84 -1.96 7.44 7.97
N MET A 85 -0.98 6.75 7.37
CA MET A 85 0.13 7.40 6.68
C MET A 85 -0.33 8.14 5.42
N LEU A 86 -1.27 7.56 4.65
CA LEU A 86 -1.89 8.23 3.51
C LEU A 86 -2.57 9.53 3.94
N GLN A 87 -3.39 9.49 4.99
CA GLN A 87 -4.04 10.69 5.53
C GLN A 87 -3.03 11.76 5.98
N ALA A 88 -1.90 11.34 6.56
CA ALA A 88 -0.84 12.26 6.96
C ALA A 88 -0.11 12.89 5.75
N GLN A 89 0.08 12.14 4.67
CA GLN A 89 0.78 12.61 3.46
C GLN A 89 -0.13 13.41 2.51
N GLU A 90 -1.45 13.17 2.54
CA GLU A 90 -2.44 13.98 1.82
C GLU A 90 -2.50 15.43 2.34
N GLY A 91 -2.14 15.66 3.61
CA GLY A 91 -2.10 16.99 4.23
C GLY A 91 -0.97 17.90 3.74
N GLU A 92 0.04 17.36 3.05
CA GLU A 92 1.22 18.11 2.58
C GLU A 92 1.27 18.31 1.05
N GLY A 93 0.24 17.88 0.31
CA GLY A 93 0.25 17.89 -1.16
C GLY A 93 -1.05 18.39 -1.81
N THR A 94 -1.23 19.71 -1.90
CA THR A 94 -2.19 20.31 -2.85
C THR A 94 -1.67 20.24 -4.29
N GLY A 95 -2.46 19.66 -5.22
CA GLY A 95 -2.69 20.26 -6.54
C GLY A 95 -2.42 19.43 -7.81
N GLN A 96 -3.52 19.16 -8.54
CA GLN A 96 -3.65 18.96 -10.01
C GLN A 96 -3.14 17.64 -10.62
N ALA A 97 -3.78 17.03 -11.62
CA ALA A 97 -4.64 17.60 -12.65
C ALA A 97 -5.77 16.65 -13.11
N THR A 98 -6.98 17.20 -13.15
CA THR A 98 -7.95 16.98 -14.22
C THR A 98 -7.36 17.33 -15.58
N ALA A 99 -7.54 16.46 -16.57
CA ALA A 99 -7.53 16.81 -18.00
C ALA A 99 -8.54 15.91 -18.72
#